data_AF-A0A521D8Z4-F1
#
_entry.id   AF-A0A521D8Z4-F1
#
_cell.length_a   1.000
_cell.length_b   1.000
_cell.length_c   1.000
_cell.angle_alpha   90.00
_cell.angle_beta   90.00
_cell.angle_gamma   90.00
#
_symmetry.space_group_name_H-M   'P 1'
#
loop_
_entity.id
_entity.type
_entity.pdbx_description
1 polymer ?
#
loop_
_entity_poly.entity_id
_entity_poly.type
_entity_poly.pdbx_seq_one_letter_code
_entity_poly.pdbx_strand_id
1 'polypeptide(L)'
;MNKKNQKVELESLKTIIWLFVAVVLIQLIFGSIIFLSFDSWRIRGVFGEMFGAVNTLFAGLAFAGVIYAILLQRKELALQRAELQLTREELRKSAEAQQKSSELLEHQVELMEQAQTNEFEVRSKQAEPILSYNGGSRSGKEIEAKVINKGENIKFPKIKPSLGGYNIDLNRSDVFLSNQTAKITIKSSSDNVDIFPFELHYEDKYGSKRIKKYEFRFKEGLFEINESNEF
;
A
#
# COMPACT_ATOMS: atom_id res chain seq x y z
N MET A 1 1.35 -34.50 7.47
CA MET A 1 2.37 -35.54 7.78
C MET A 1 2.48 -36.49 6.59
N ASN A 2 3.68 -36.69 6.04
CA ASN A 2 3.89 -37.33 4.73
C ASN A 2 3.75 -38.87 4.81
N LYS A 3 2.92 -39.50 3.97
CA LYS A 3 2.70 -40.97 3.92
C LYS A 3 4.01 -41.76 3.72
N LYS A 4 5.04 -41.14 3.12
CA LYS A 4 6.37 -41.73 2.95
C LYS A 4 7.12 -41.85 4.28
N ASN A 5 7.05 -40.84 5.14
CA ASN A 5 7.73 -40.84 6.44
C ASN A 5 7.08 -41.83 7.40
N GLN A 6 5.74 -41.92 7.37
CA GLN A 6 4.99 -42.88 8.18
C GLN A 6 5.31 -44.34 7.80
N LYS A 7 5.53 -44.63 6.51
CA LYS A 7 5.98 -45.96 6.07
C LYS A 7 7.39 -46.29 6.56
N VAL A 8 8.33 -45.35 6.51
CA VAL A 8 9.71 -45.56 6.95
C VAL A 8 9.78 -45.81 8.46
N GLU A 9 9.05 -45.05 9.26
CA GLU A 9 8.96 -45.27 10.71
C GLU A 9 8.40 -46.66 11.04
N LEU A 10 7.34 -47.10 10.32
CA LEU A 10 6.74 -48.41 10.53
C LEU A 10 7.72 -49.56 10.22
N GLU A 11 8.50 -49.45 9.15
CA GLU A 11 9.49 -50.46 8.78
C GLU A 11 10.69 -50.49 9.75
N SER A 12 11.13 -49.33 10.24
CA SER A 12 12.18 -49.26 11.26
C SER A 12 11.75 -49.91 12.57
N LEU A 13 10.51 -49.68 13.01
CA LEU A 13 9.95 -50.28 14.21
C LEU A 13 9.82 -51.81 14.08
N LYS A 14 9.31 -52.31 12.94
CA LYS A 14 9.26 -53.75 12.66
C LYS A 14 10.63 -54.40 12.72
N THR A 15 11.64 -53.74 12.16
CA THR A 15 13.03 -54.25 12.18
C THR A 15 13.55 -54.39 13.60
N ILE A 16 13.32 -53.39 14.46
CA ILE A 16 13.72 -53.42 15.88
C ILE A 16 12.98 -54.53 16.62
N ILE A 17 11.68 -54.70 16.38
CA ILE A 17 10.87 -55.77 16.99
C ILE A 17 11.41 -57.15 16.57
N TRP A 18 11.72 -57.35 15.28
CA TRP A 18 12.22 -58.62 14.79
C TRP A 18 13.62 -58.95 15.36
N LEU A 19 14.49 -57.94 15.48
CA LEU A 19 15.77 -58.08 16.16
C LEU A 19 15.60 -58.49 17.63
N PHE A 20 14.67 -57.85 18.34
CA PHE A 20 14.38 -58.19 19.74
C PHE A 20 13.88 -59.64 19.88
N VAL A 21 12.92 -60.04 19.03
CA VAL A 21 12.41 -61.43 19.01
C VAL A 21 13.52 -62.42 18.70
N ALA A 22 14.40 -62.12 17.74
CA ALA A 22 15.54 -62.97 17.42
C ALA A 22 16.48 -63.14 18.63
N VAL A 23 16.81 -62.06 19.35
CA VAL A 23 17.64 -62.12 20.56
C VAL A 23 17.01 -62.99 21.65
N VAL A 24 15.70 -62.83 21.89
CA VAL A 24 14.97 -63.65 22.87
C VAL A 24 14.95 -65.13 22.46
N LEU A 25 14.71 -65.43 21.19
CA LEU A 25 14.73 -66.81 20.68
C LEU A 25 16.11 -67.44 20.81
N ILE A 26 17.18 -66.70 20.50
CA ILE A 26 18.57 -67.16 20.70
C ILE A 26 18.81 -67.50 22.17
N GLN A 27 18.38 -66.65 23.10
CA GLN A 27 18.49 -66.90 24.55
C GLN A 27 17.72 -68.15 24.99
N LEU A 28 16.48 -68.34 24.49
CA LEU A 28 15.67 -69.53 24.82
C LEU A 28 16.25 -70.82 24.25
N ILE A 29 16.74 -70.80 23.01
CA ILE A 29 17.39 -71.95 22.37
C ILE A 29 18.67 -72.31 23.13
N PHE A 30 19.51 -71.31 23.41
CA PHE A 30 20.76 -71.52 24.14
C PHE A 30 20.52 -72.05 25.56
N GLY A 31 19.56 -71.47 26.29
CA GLY A 31 19.14 -71.95 27.61
C GLY A 31 18.60 -73.39 27.57
N SER A 32 17.80 -73.74 26.56
CA SER A 32 17.25 -75.09 26.38
C SER A 32 18.34 -76.12 26.06
N ILE A 33 19.33 -75.77 25.23
CA ILE A 33 20.48 -76.62 24.93
C ILE A 33 21.28 -76.91 26.21
N ILE A 34 21.56 -75.89 27.03
CA ILE A 34 22.26 -76.06 28.31
C ILE A 34 21.43 -76.92 29.28
N PHE A 35 20.12 -76.73 29.32
CA PHE A 35 19.22 -77.50 30.19
C PHE A 35 19.23 -78.99 29.86
N LEU A 36 19.22 -79.34 28.56
CA LEU A 36 19.25 -80.72 28.08
C LEU A 36 20.64 -81.38 28.12
N SER A 37 21.72 -80.59 28.06
CA SER A 37 23.09 -81.12 27.97
C SER A 37 23.74 -81.41 29.33
N PHE A 38 23.22 -80.86 30.42
CA PHE A 38 23.79 -81.02 31.77
C PHE A 38 22.71 -81.42 32.78
N ASP A 39 22.80 -82.59 33.40
CA ASP A 39 21.78 -83.08 34.35
C ASP A 39 21.81 -82.38 35.72
N SER A 40 22.98 -81.89 36.15
CA SER A 40 23.15 -81.28 37.48
C SER A 40 23.02 -79.76 37.46
N TRP A 41 22.18 -79.23 38.36
CA TRP A 41 22.05 -77.79 38.62
C TRP A 41 23.38 -77.13 39.00
N ARG A 42 24.29 -77.86 39.67
CA ARG A 42 25.60 -77.34 40.06
C ARG A 42 26.49 -77.05 38.85
N ILE A 43 26.53 -77.95 37.86
CA ILE A 43 27.36 -77.80 36.66
C ILE A 43 26.82 -76.67 35.77
N ARG A 44 25.49 -76.55 35.65
CA ARG A 44 24.82 -75.45 34.94
C ARG A 44 25.16 -74.07 35.54
N GLY A 45 25.17 -73.97 36.88
CA GLY A 45 25.54 -72.74 37.58
C GLY A 45 26.97 -72.28 37.31
N VAL A 46 27.94 -73.20 37.43
CA VAL A 46 29.36 -72.92 37.18
C VAL A 46 29.60 -72.52 35.71
N PHE A 47 28.91 -73.17 34.77
CA PHE A 47 28.98 -72.79 33.35
C PHE A 47 28.44 -71.36 33.11
N GLY A 48 27.36 -70.97 33.78
CA GLY A 48 26.83 -69.61 33.73
C GLY A 48 27.79 -68.56 34.31
N GLU A 49 28.49 -68.88 35.39
CA GLU A 49 29.48 -68.00 36.00
C GLU A 49 30.65 -67.65 35.05
N MET A 50 31.02 -68.55 34.14
CA MET A 50 32.08 -68.30 33.13
C MET A 50 31.75 -67.13 32.18
N PHE A 51 30.47 -66.84 31.97
CA PHE A 51 30.03 -65.70 31.14
C PHE A 51 29.86 -64.40 31.93
N GLY A 52 30.04 -64.41 33.25
CA GLY A 52 29.88 -63.23 34.11
C GLY A 52 30.80 -62.07 33.72
N ALA A 53 32.09 -62.35 33.48
CA ALA A 53 33.07 -61.33 33.08
C ALA A 53 32.72 -60.69 31.73
N VAL A 54 32.23 -61.49 30.77
CA VAL A 54 31.78 -61.03 29.45
C VAL A 54 30.53 -60.16 29.58
N ASN A 55 29.58 -60.55 30.43
CA ASN A 55 28.36 -59.78 30.71
C ASN A 55 28.68 -58.41 31.36
N THR A 56 29.62 -58.37 32.30
CA THR A 56 30.08 -57.11 32.91
C THR A 56 30.74 -56.18 31.89
N LEU A 57 31.55 -56.73 30.97
CA LEU A 57 32.15 -55.95 29.89
C LEU A 57 31.08 -55.35 28.95
N PHE A 58 30.08 -56.15 28.55
CA PHE A 58 28.98 -55.65 27.72
C PHE A 58 28.15 -54.58 28.44
N ALA A 59 27.89 -54.72 29.74
CA ALA A 59 27.23 -53.70 30.53
C ALA A 59 28.03 -52.39 30.59
N GLY A 60 29.35 -52.47 30.79
CA GLY A 60 30.24 -51.31 30.77
C GLY A 60 30.29 -50.61 29.40
N LEU A 61 30.36 -51.37 28.32
CA LEU A 61 30.32 -50.83 26.94
C LEU A 61 28.97 -50.20 26.60
N ALA A 62 27.86 -50.83 27.01
CA ALA A 62 26.52 -50.25 26.84
C ALA A 62 26.40 -48.91 27.60
N PHE A 63 26.91 -48.85 28.83
CA PHE A 63 26.93 -47.62 29.62
C PHE A 63 27.79 -46.53 28.99
N ALA A 64 28.98 -46.88 28.47
CA ALA A 64 29.81 -45.95 27.70
C ALA A 64 29.10 -45.45 26.44
N GLY A 65 28.36 -46.32 25.74
CA GLY A 65 27.51 -45.95 24.60
C GLY A 65 26.43 -44.94 24.98
N VAL A 66 25.77 -45.12 26.13
CA VAL A 66 24.77 -44.16 26.64
C VAL A 66 25.41 -42.82 26.97
N ILE A 67 26.56 -42.79 27.64
CA ILE A 67 27.30 -41.55 27.94
C ILE A 67 27.67 -40.83 26.63
N TYR A 68 28.20 -41.57 25.65
CA TYR A 68 28.54 -41.01 24.35
C TYR A 68 27.32 -40.41 23.65
N ALA A 69 26.18 -41.10 23.68
CA ALA A 69 24.92 -40.58 23.14
C ALA A 69 24.47 -39.29 23.84
N ILE A 70 24.58 -39.21 25.17
CA ILE A 70 24.25 -37.99 25.94
C ILE A 70 25.17 -36.82 25.54
N LEU A 71 26.46 -37.08 25.36
CA LEU A 71 27.41 -36.05 24.91
C LEU A 71 27.07 -35.55 23.50
N LEU A 72 26.68 -36.45 22.60
CA LEU A 72 26.25 -36.10 21.25
C LEU A 72 24.95 -35.29 21.27
N GLN A 73 23.95 -35.73 22.03
CA GLN A 73 22.68 -35.01 22.23
C GLN A 73 22.91 -33.60 22.79
N ARG A 74 23.83 -33.44 23.75
CA ARG A 74 24.19 -32.11 24.28
C ARG A 74 24.81 -31.20 23.22
N LYS A 75 25.69 -31.74 22.37
CA LYS A 75 26.29 -30.98 21.25
C LYS A 75 25.22 -30.55 20.25
N GLU A 76 24.29 -31.44 19.92
CA GLU A 76 23.18 -31.14 19.01
C GLU A 76 22.27 -30.04 19.56
N LEU A 77 21.92 -30.10 20.86
CA LEU A 77 21.15 -29.03 21.51
C LEU A 77 21.88 -27.68 21.51
N ALA A 78 23.21 -27.68 21.66
CA ALA A 78 24.00 -26.45 21.59
C ALA A 78 23.97 -25.84 20.18
N LEU A 79 24.11 -26.67 19.14
CA LEU A 79 24.01 -26.24 17.75
C LEU A 79 22.60 -25.73 17.41
N GLN A 80 21.55 -26.44 17.84
CA GLN A 80 20.17 -25.98 17.66
C GLN A 80 19.91 -24.62 18.32
N ARG A 81 20.47 -24.37 19.51
CA ARG A 81 20.37 -23.05 20.16
C ARG A 81 21.08 -21.96 19.37
N ALA A 82 22.26 -22.24 18.81
CA ALA A 82 22.98 -21.29 17.96
C ALA A 82 22.19 -20.96 16.69
N GLU A 83 21.62 -21.98 16.03
CA GLU A 83 20.78 -21.81 14.85
C GLU A 83 19.53 -20.97 15.14
N LEU A 84 18.88 -21.18 16.29
CA LEU A 84 17.74 -20.38 16.73
C LEU A 84 18.11 -18.91 17.00
N GLN A 85 19.32 -18.65 17.51
CA GLN A 85 19.81 -17.28 17.70
C GLN A 85 20.01 -16.58 16.35
N LEU A 86 20.68 -17.24 15.40
CA LEU A 86 20.86 -16.72 14.04
C LEU A 86 19.52 -16.46 13.34
N THR A 87 18.59 -17.41 13.45
CA THR A 87 17.24 -17.29 12.88
C THR A 87 16.51 -16.07 13.46
N ARG A 88 16.60 -15.85 14.78
CA ARG A 88 15.99 -14.68 15.42
C ARG A 88 16.61 -13.37 14.97
N GLU A 89 17.92 -13.34 14.75
CA GLU A 89 18.61 -12.15 14.24
C GLU A 89 18.16 -11.81 12.82
N GLU A 90 18.08 -12.79 11.93
CA GLU A 90 17.60 -12.59 10.56
C GLU A 90 16.13 -12.17 10.51
N LEU A 91 15.28 -12.75 11.37
CA LEU A 91 13.90 -12.30 11.52
C LEU A 91 13.80 -10.84 11.99
N ARG A 92 14.68 -10.42 12.91
CA ARG A 92 14.72 -9.03 13.36
C ARG A 92 15.13 -8.09 12.23
N LYS A 93 16.18 -8.42 11.47
CA LYS A 93 16.61 -7.64 10.29
C LYS A 93 15.49 -7.53 9.24
N SER A 94 14.79 -8.63 8.99
CA SER A 94 13.65 -8.66 8.06
C SER A 94 12.51 -7.75 8.54
N ALA A 95 12.17 -7.79 9.83
CA ALA A 95 11.15 -6.92 10.41
C ALA A 95 11.54 -5.43 10.32
N GLU A 96 12.80 -5.08 10.61
CA GLU A 96 13.31 -3.70 10.46
C GLU A 96 13.23 -3.22 9.00
N ALA A 97 13.61 -4.06 8.04
CA ALA A 97 13.49 -3.74 6.62
C ALA A 97 12.04 -3.55 6.18
N GLN A 98 11.12 -4.37 6.68
CA GLN A 98 9.69 -4.25 6.40
C GLN A 98 9.09 -2.97 6.97
N GLN A 99 9.46 -2.59 8.20
CA GLN A 99 9.03 -1.34 8.81
C GLN A 99 9.48 -0.14 7.98
N LYS A 100 10.76 -0.11 7.59
CA LYS A 100 11.30 0.96 6.73
C LYS A 100 10.59 1.01 5.38
N SER A 101 10.24 -0.14 4.80
CA SER A 101 9.45 -0.17 3.56
C SER A 101 8.05 0.40 3.75
N SER A 102 7.40 0.15 4.89
CA SER A 102 6.08 0.72 5.21
C SER A 102 6.15 2.24 5.30
N GLU A 103 7.15 2.77 6.04
CA GLU A 103 7.38 4.21 6.18
C GLU A 103 7.61 4.90 4.81
N LEU A 104 8.39 4.27 3.93
CA LEU A 104 8.62 4.79 2.58
C LEU A 104 7.35 4.78 1.72
N LEU A 105 6.51 3.75 1.85
CA LEU A 105 5.22 3.68 1.14
C LEU A 105 4.26 4.77 1.63
N GLU A 106 4.19 4.99 2.94
CA GLU A 106 3.38 6.08 3.52
C GLU A 106 3.83 7.44 2.98
N HIS A 107 5.14 7.69 2.97
CA HIS A 107 5.68 8.93 2.41
C HIS A 107 5.43 9.06 0.89
N GLN A 108 5.48 7.96 0.15
CA GLN A 108 5.14 7.96 -1.27
C GLN A 108 3.68 8.34 -1.52
N VAL A 109 2.75 7.82 -0.70
CA VAL A 109 1.33 8.19 -0.77
C VAL A 109 1.15 9.68 -0.48
N GLU A 110 1.79 10.20 0.58
CA GLU A 110 1.74 11.63 0.92
C GLU A 110 2.24 12.52 -0.24
N LEU A 111 3.37 12.18 -0.83
CA LEU A 111 3.92 12.91 -1.98
C LEU A 111 2.98 12.86 -3.19
N MET A 112 2.31 11.73 -3.43
CA MET A 112 1.31 11.61 -4.50
C MET A 112 0.09 12.48 -4.24
N GLU A 113 -0.40 12.53 -3.01
CA GLU A 113 -1.51 13.42 -2.64
C GLU A 113 -1.12 14.89 -2.82
N GLN A 114 0.06 15.29 -2.37
CA GLN A 114 0.58 16.65 -2.58
C GLN A 114 0.75 16.97 -4.06
N ALA A 115 1.26 16.03 -4.86
CA ALA A 115 1.38 16.22 -6.30
C ALA A 115 0.01 16.43 -6.96
N GLN A 116 -1.00 15.66 -6.56
CA GLN A 116 -2.36 15.81 -7.07
C GLN A 116 -3.00 17.14 -6.68
N THR A 117 -2.82 17.59 -5.43
CA THR A 117 -3.36 18.88 -4.98
C THR A 117 -2.68 20.04 -5.68
N ASN A 118 -1.35 20.02 -5.78
CA ASN A 118 -0.58 21.02 -6.52
C ASN A 118 -1.00 21.04 -8.00
N GLU A 119 -1.15 19.88 -8.63
CA GLU A 119 -1.59 19.77 -10.01
C GLU A 119 -3.01 20.33 -10.19
N PHE A 120 -3.93 19.98 -9.28
CA PHE A 120 -5.28 20.54 -9.28
C PHE A 120 -5.23 22.06 -9.13
N GLU A 121 -4.44 22.60 -8.19
CA GLU A 121 -4.32 24.04 -7.98
C GLU A 121 -3.85 24.75 -9.26
N VAL A 122 -2.78 24.27 -9.88
CA VAL A 122 -2.24 24.81 -11.14
C VAL A 122 -3.29 24.76 -12.25
N ARG A 123 -3.94 23.61 -12.43
CA ARG A 123 -4.99 23.43 -13.44
C ARG A 123 -6.20 24.32 -13.17
N SER A 124 -6.54 24.53 -11.90
CA SER A 124 -7.67 25.37 -11.49
C SER A 124 -7.40 26.86 -11.74
N LYS A 125 -6.15 27.32 -11.57
CA LYS A 125 -5.72 28.68 -11.95
C LYS A 125 -5.74 28.88 -13.46
N GLN A 126 -5.39 27.85 -14.23
CA GLN A 126 -5.48 27.88 -15.69
C GLN A 126 -6.92 27.77 -16.22
N ALA A 127 -7.87 27.30 -15.40
CA ALA A 127 -9.28 27.09 -15.77
C ALA A 127 -10.14 28.35 -15.76
N GLU A 128 -9.54 29.53 -15.66
CA GLU A 128 -10.29 30.79 -15.62
C GLU A 128 -10.74 31.24 -17.01
N PRO A 129 -11.92 31.88 -17.12
CA PRO A 129 -12.34 32.53 -18.35
C PRO A 129 -11.52 33.80 -18.57
N ILE A 130 -11.30 34.12 -19.85
CA ILE A 130 -10.72 35.39 -20.28
C ILE A 130 -11.74 36.03 -21.21
N LEU A 131 -12.49 37.00 -20.70
CA LEU A 131 -13.42 37.75 -21.55
C LEU A 131 -12.64 38.81 -22.33
N SER A 132 -12.80 38.79 -23.65
CA SER A 132 -12.20 39.77 -24.56
C SER A 132 -13.28 40.41 -25.41
N TYR A 133 -13.13 41.70 -25.70
CA TYR A 133 -14.08 42.44 -26.51
C TYR A 133 -14.02 41.95 -27.96
N ASN A 134 -15.19 41.81 -28.60
CA ASN A 134 -15.33 41.32 -29.98
C ASN A 134 -16.37 42.13 -30.80
N GLY A 135 -16.39 43.44 -30.62
CA GLY A 135 -17.27 44.36 -31.34
C GLY A 135 -18.52 44.77 -30.54
N GLY A 136 -19.15 45.87 -30.93
CA GLY A 136 -20.25 46.44 -30.17
C GLY A 136 -20.66 47.81 -30.68
N SER A 137 -21.74 48.34 -30.12
CA SER A 137 -22.28 49.65 -30.47
C SER A 137 -22.87 50.32 -29.23
N ARG A 138 -22.89 51.66 -29.25
CA ARG A 138 -23.53 52.49 -28.23
C ARG A 138 -24.63 53.32 -28.88
N SER A 139 -25.83 53.25 -28.31
CA SER A 139 -26.99 54.04 -28.72
C SER A 139 -27.53 54.77 -27.48
N GLY A 140 -27.06 56.00 -27.26
CA GLY A 140 -27.38 56.79 -26.07
C GLY A 140 -26.97 56.09 -24.76
N LYS A 141 -27.99 55.75 -23.96
CA LYS A 141 -27.87 55.08 -22.65
C LYS A 141 -27.69 53.56 -22.72
N GLU A 142 -27.84 52.97 -23.90
CA GLU A 142 -27.73 51.52 -24.10
C GLU A 142 -26.45 51.17 -24.88
N ILE A 143 -25.68 50.24 -24.32
CA ILE A 143 -24.46 49.72 -24.94
C ILE A 143 -24.64 48.22 -25.15
N GLU A 144 -24.37 47.78 -26.37
CA GLU A 144 -24.37 46.36 -26.72
C GLU A 144 -22.95 45.94 -27.10
N ALA A 145 -22.34 45.08 -26.29
CA ALA A 145 -21.00 44.56 -26.53
C ALA A 145 -21.03 43.06 -26.79
N LYS A 146 -20.36 42.60 -27.85
CA LYS A 146 -20.01 41.20 -28.04
C LYS A 146 -18.72 40.92 -27.31
N VAL A 147 -18.71 39.86 -26.51
CA VAL A 147 -17.51 39.35 -25.83
C VAL A 147 -17.22 37.95 -26.32
N ILE A 148 -15.94 37.59 -26.39
CA ILE A 148 -15.46 36.23 -26.68
C ILE A 148 -14.77 35.69 -25.43
N ASN A 149 -15.05 34.42 -25.08
CA ASN A 149 -14.30 33.73 -24.04
C ASN A 149 -13.01 33.16 -24.63
N LYS A 150 -11.87 33.83 -24.47
CA LYS A 150 -10.55 33.32 -24.88
C LYS A 150 -9.92 32.37 -23.86
N GLY A 151 -10.55 32.20 -22.70
CA GLY A 151 -10.11 31.29 -21.64
C GLY A 151 -10.77 29.92 -21.74
N GLU A 152 -10.90 29.27 -20.60
CA GLU A 152 -11.47 27.93 -20.49
C GLU A 152 -13.01 27.93 -20.43
N ASN A 153 -13.60 26.76 -20.65
CA ASN A 153 -15.05 26.60 -20.62
C ASN A 153 -15.60 26.90 -19.22
N ILE A 154 -16.65 27.72 -19.15
CA ILE A 154 -17.37 28.03 -17.90
C ILE A 154 -18.84 27.70 -18.01
N LYS A 155 -19.48 27.42 -16.87
CA LYS A 155 -20.91 27.12 -16.76
C LYS A 155 -21.62 28.19 -15.94
N PHE A 156 -22.89 28.38 -16.27
CA PHE A 156 -23.85 29.27 -15.62
C PHE A 156 -23.31 30.67 -15.35
N PRO A 157 -22.69 31.36 -16.34
CA PRO A 157 -22.15 32.69 -16.13
C PRO A 157 -23.29 33.66 -15.77
N LYS A 158 -23.06 34.47 -14.74
CA LYS A 158 -23.95 35.54 -14.31
C LYS A 158 -23.12 36.77 -14.05
N ILE A 159 -23.53 37.91 -14.59
CA ILE A 159 -22.86 39.17 -14.34
C ILE A 159 -23.67 40.04 -13.38
N LYS A 160 -22.98 40.74 -12.50
CA LYS A 160 -23.57 41.69 -11.56
C LYS A 160 -22.83 43.02 -11.65
N PRO A 161 -23.52 44.17 -11.69
CA PRO A 161 -22.86 45.45 -11.65
C PRO A 161 -22.17 45.64 -10.30
N SER A 162 -20.92 46.10 -10.30
CA SER A 162 -20.16 46.37 -9.07
C SER A 162 -20.50 47.73 -8.46
N LEU A 163 -21.04 48.67 -9.26
CA LEU A 163 -21.46 50.01 -8.84
C LEU A 163 -22.93 50.25 -9.18
N GLY A 164 -23.53 51.26 -8.53
CA GLY A 164 -24.89 51.71 -8.83
C GLY A 164 -24.95 52.57 -10.11
N GLY A 165 -26.14 52.69 -10.70
CA GLY A 165 -26.41 53.61 -11.80
C GLY A 165 -26.46 52.98 -13.19
N TYR A 166 -26.26 51.67 -13.33
CA TYR A 166 -26.49 50.93 -14.57
C TYR A 166 -26.94 49.49 -14.29
N ASN A 167 -27.64 48.91 -15.25
CA ASN A 167 -27.92 47.47 -15.29
C ASN A 167 -27.03 46.82 -16.35
N ILE A 168 -26.51 45.63 -16.06
CA ILE A 168 -25.70 44.86 -16.99
C ILE A 168 -26.22 43.43 -17.06
N ASP A 169 -26.44 42.91 -18.26
CA ASP A 169 -26.96 41.56 -18.49
C ASP A 169 -26.13 40.82 -19.55
N LEU A 170 -25.88 39.54 -19.29
CA LEU A 170 -25.19 38.64 -20.22
C LEU A 170 -26.24 37.74 -20.85
N ASN A 171 -26.35 37.77 -22.17
CA ASN A 171 -27.22 36.88 -22.92
C ASN A 171 -26.59 35.48 -23.08
N ARG A 172 -26.23 34.88 -21.94
CA ARG A 172 -25.74 33.52 -21.78
C ARG A 172 -25.96 33.10 -20.32
N SER A 173 -26.67 32.00 -20.12
CA SER A 173 -27.00 31.48 -18.79
C SER A 173 -26.70 29.99 -18.64
N ASP A 174 -26.24 29.34 -19.70
CA ASP A 174 -25.97 27.91 -19.84
C ASP A 174 -24.46 27.61 -19.80
N VAL A 175 -23.83 27.22 -20.90
CA VAL A 175 -22.38 26.99 -20.99
C VAL A 175 -21.77 28.03 -21.90
N PHE A 176 -20.66 28.64 -21.47
CA PHE A 176 -19.89 29.57 -22.28
C PHE A 176 -18.53 28.96 -22.63
N LEU A 177 -18.45 28.38 -23.82
CA LEU A 177 -17.29 27.64 -24.30
C LEU A 177 -16.14 28.57 -24.70
N SER A 178 -14.93 28.04 -24.70
CA SER A 178 -13.75 28.70 -25.25
C SER A 178 -13.96 29.05 -26.72
N ASN A 179 -13.51 30.23 -27.11
CA ASN A 179 -13.69 30.90 -28.41
C ASN A 179 -15.15 31.13 -28.84
N GLN A 180 -16.12 30.91 -27.95
CA GLN A 180 -17.51 31.28 -28.20
C GLN A 180 -17.73 32.76 -27.90
N THR A 181 -18.67 33.38 -28.62
CA THR A 181 -19.09 34.76 -28.36
C THR A 181 -20.43 34.83 -27.64
N ALA A 182 -20.58 35.80 -26.74
CA ALA A 182 -21.83 36.16 -26.09
C ALA A 182 -22.07 37.67 -26.17
N LYS A 183 -23.31 38.11 -25.92
CA LYS A 183 -23.69 39.53 -25.93
C LYS A 183 -23.89 40.02 -24.50
N ILE A 184 -23.27 41.14 -24.16
CA ILE A 184 -23.49 41.91 -22.94
C ILE A 184 -24.29 43.15 -23.32
N THR A 185 -25.37 43.41 -22.60
CA THR A 185 -26.16 44.64 -22.71
C THR A 185 -26.00 45.45 -21.44
N ILE A 186 -25.56 46.71 -21.56
CA ILE A 186 -25.44 47.66 -20.46
C ILE A 186 -26.47 48.76 -20.68
N LYS A 187 -27.26 49.06 -19.64
CA LYS A 187 -28.22 50.18 -19.62
C LYS A 187 -27.82 51.14 -18.52
N SER A 188 -27.22 52.27 -18.91
CA SER A 188 -26.78 53.32 -17.99
C SER A 188 -27.91 54.29 -17.64
N SER A 189 -27.88 54.85 -16.42
CA SER A 189 -28.81 55.92 -16.01
C SER A 189 -28.41 57.28 -16.59
N SER A 190 -27.13 57.43 -16.98
CA SER A 190 -26.52 58.67 -17.47
C SER A 190 -25.72 58.44 -18.77
N ASP A 191 -25.74 59.42 -19.67
CA ASP A 191 -25.00 59.39 -20.93
C ASP A 191 -23.49 59.71 -20.75
N ASN A 192 -23.06 60.20 -19.59
CA ASN A 192 -21.66 60.57 -19.31
C ASN A 192 -20.88 59.51 -18.52
N VAL A 193 -21.36 58.27 -18.49
CA VAL A 193 -20.65 57.15 -17.84
C VAL A 193 -19.97 56.31 -18.92
N ASP A 194 -18.68 56.14 -18.74
CA ASP A 194 -17.79 55.48 -19.71
C ASP A 194 -17.09 54.25 -19.11
N ILE A 195 -17.31 53.98 -17.82
CA ILE A 195 -16.69 52.89 -17.08
C ILE A 195 -17.79 52.11 -16.36
N PHE A 196 -17.82 50.80 -16.56
CA PHE A 196 -18.83 49.89 -16.04
C PHE A 196 -18.16 48.65 -15.44
N PRO A 197 -17.79 48.68 -14.14
CA PRO A 197 -17.22 47.51 -13.46
C PRO A 197 -18.30 46.45 -13.19
N PHE A 198 -17.96 45.18 -13.33
CA PHE A 198 -18.90 44.09 -13.06
C PHE A 198 -18.19 42.82 -12.58
N GLU A 199 -18.91 42.06 -11.77
CA GLU A 199 -18.49 40.74 -11.32
C GLU A 199 -19.09 39.67 -12.22
N LEU A 200 -18.25 38.82 -12.79
CA LEU A 200 -18.64 37.56 -13.43
C LEU A 200 -18.62 36.44 -12.40
N HIS A 201 -19.80 35.97 -12.02
CA HIS A 201 -20.01 34.77 -11.22
C HIS A 201 -20.17 33.59 -12.16
N TYR A 202 -19.37 32.54 -12.00
CA TYR A 202 -19.39 31.38 -12.90
C TYR A 202 -18.99 30.10 -12.16
N GLU A 203 -19.27 28.96 -12.79
CA GLU A 203 -18.73 27.66 -12.38
C GLU A 203 -17.63 27.28 -13.37
N ASP A 204 -16.42 26.98 -12.87
CA ASP A 204 -15.31 26.55 -13.72
C ASP A 204 -15.54 25.13 -14.29
N LYS A 205 -14.64 24.67 -15.17
CA LYS A 205 -14.74 23.32 -15.75
C LYS A 205 -14.70 22.19 -14.71
N TYR A 206 -14.24 22.46 -13.48
CA TYR A 206 -14.18 21.51 -12.36
C TYR A 206 -15.39 21.58 -11.44
N GLY A 207 -16.37 22.45 -11.72
CA GLY A 207 -17.58 22.58 -10.91
C GLY A 207 -17.46 23.56 -9.74
N SER A 208 -16.35 24.29 -9.62
CA SER A 208 -16.15 25.24 -8.53
C SER A 208 -16.76 26.59 -8.88
N LYS A 209 -17.56 27.16 -7.97
CA LYS A 209 -18.10 28.51 -8.12
C LYS A 209 -17.02 29.54 -7.87
N ARG A 210 -16.77 30.41 -8.85
CA ARG A 210 -15.76 31.47 -8.82
C ARG A 210 -16.38 32.81 -9.19
N ILE A 211 -15.68 33.87 -8.79
CA ILE A 211 -16.02 35.24 -9.12
C ILE A 211 -14.79 35.86 -9.76
N LYS A 212 -14.97 36.52 -10.90
CA LYS A 212 -13.92 37.26 -11.60
C LYS A 212 -14.39 38.67 -11.89
N LYS A 213 -13.49 39.62 -11.71
CA LYS A 213 -13.77 41.05 -11.72
C LYS A 213 -13.35 41.64 -13.07
N TYR A 214 -14.27 42.28 -13.77
CA TYR A 214 -14.02 42.93 -15.06
C TYR A 214 -14.45 44.40 -15.05
N GLU A 215 -13.78 45.23 -15.84
CA GLU A 215 -14.17 46.60 -16.13
C GLU A 215 -14.44 46.74 -17.62
N PHE A 216 -15.64 47.18 -17.99
CA PHE A 216 -15.95 47.57 -19.36
C PHE A 216 -15.75 49.08 -19.51
N ARG A 217 -14.94 49.50 -20.48
CA ARG A 217 -14.59 50.90 -20.70
C ARG A 217 -14.96 51.32 -22.13
N PHE A 218 -15.53 52.52 -22.25
CA PHE A 218 -15.79 53.20 -23.51
C PHE A 218 -15.07 54.54 -23.51
N LYS A 219 -13.93 54.64 -24.20
CA LYS A 219 -13.15 55.89 -24.26
C LYS A 219 -12.87 56.25 -25.70
N GLU A 220 -13.18 57.47 -26.11
CA GLU A 220 -12.85 58.01 -27.45
C GLU A 220 -13.35 57.14 -28.62
N GLY A 221 -14.48 56.44 -28.45
CA GLY A 221 -15.06 55.56 -29.47
C GLY A 221 -14.48 54.13 -29.50
N LEU A 222 -13.53 53.82 -28.61
CA LEU A 222 -12.98 52.49 -28.42
C LEU A 222 -13.63 51.79 -27.22
N PHE A 223 -13.97 50.52 -27.42
CA PHE A 223 -14.52 49.65 -26.39
C PHE A 223 -13.46 48.66 -25.91
N GLU A 224 -13.30 48.57 -24.60
CA GLU A 224 -12.35 47.65 -23.97
C GLU A 224 -13.03 46.90 -22.82
N ILE A 225 -12.62 45.66 -22.63
CA ILE A 225 -12.94 44.88 -21.44
C ILE A 225 -11.62 44.41 -20.84
N ASN A 226 -11.36 44.84 -19.61
CA ASN A 226 -10.14 44.52 -18.91
C ASN A 226 -10.48 43.78 -17.63
N GLU A 227 -9.64 42.81 -17.27
CA GLU A 227 -9.68 42.22 -15.93
C GLU A 227 -9.25 43.28 -14.91
N SER A 228 -9.99 43.43 -13.83
CA SER A 228 -9.66 44.37 -12.75
C SER A 228 -9.42 43.61 -11.46
N ASN A 229 -8.28 43.82 -10.81
CA ASN A 229 -8.02 43.31 -9.47
C ASN A 229 -8.64 44.19 -8.38
N GLU A 230 -9.07 45.40 -8.74
CA GLU A 230 -9.70 46.37 -7.85
C GLU A 230 -11.20 46.48 -8.17
N PHE A 231 -12.03 46.38 -7.13
CA PHE A 231 -13.35 47.04 -7.07
C PHE A 231 -13.49 47.64 -5.69
#